data_AF-A0A954VEF3-F1
#
_entry.id   AF-A0A954VEF3-F1
#
_cell.length_a   1.000
_cell.length_b   1.000
_cell.length_c   1.000
_cell.angle_alpha   90.00
_cell.angle_beta   90.00
_cell.angle_gamma   90.00
#
_symmetry.space_group_name_H-M   'P 1'
#
loop_
_entity.id
_entity.type
_entity.pdbx_description
1 polymer ?
#
loop_
_entity_poly.entity_id
_entity_poly.type
_entity_poly.pdbx_seq_one_letter_code
_entity_poly.pdbx_strand_id
1 'polypeptide(L)'
;MFPRIRSQRSFAMLAFGTWVVSTWLTTAAVADQQAMLATYDQRGETYFALGLQPGQELAPAAARDVVVLFDTSASQTGVYRDDALAALEELGSRLSSQDRVRLVAVDIRPADVTGEFVAAN
;
A
#
# COMPACT_ATOMS: atom_id res chain seq x y z
N MET A 1 18.14 95.24 17.36
CA MET A 1 18.49 93.82 17.54
C MET A 1 17.98 93.03 16.34
N PHE A 2 18.87 92.82 15.37
CA PHE A 2 18.82 91.94 14.18
C PHE A 2 20.30 91.87 13.69
N PRO A 3 20.78 90.89 12.89
CA PRO A 3 20.16 89.67 12.35
C PRO A 3 21.08 88.40 12.46
N ARG A 4 20.61 87.22 12.03
CA ARG A 4 21.28 86.41 10.99
C ARG A 4 20.51 85.14 10.65
N ILE A 5 20.09 85.09 9.39
CA ILE A 5 19.70 83.89 8.65
C ILE A 5 20.98 83.10 8.34
N ARG A 6 20.97 81.77 8.52
CA ARG A 6 21.81 80.88 7.71
C ARG A 6 21.08 79.56 7.46
N SER A 7 20.79 79.33 6.18
CA SER A 7 20.29 78.11 5.61
C SER A 7 21.29 76.97 5.78
N GLN A 8 20.80 75.76 6.10
CA GLN A 8 21.47 74.53 5.72
C GLN A 8 20.48 73.64 4.95
N ARG A 9 20.86 73.42 3.69
CA ARG A 9 20.33 72.40 2.81
C ARG A 9 20.95 71.05 3.18
N SER A 10 20.35 69.99 2.63
CA SER A 10 20.85 68.60 2.54
C SER A 10 20.35 67.72 3.69
N PHE A 11 19.90 66.48 3.50
CA PHE A 11 20.04 65.55 2.38
C PHE A 11 18.90 64.52 2.52
N ALA A 12 18.10 64.31 1.46
CA ALA A 12 17.08 63.26 1.46
C ALA A 12 17.78 61.89 1.35
N MET A 13 17.70 61.08 2.41
CA MET A 13 17.98 59.64 2.33
C MET A 13 16.69 58.93 1.93
N LEU A 14 16.58 58.53 0.67
CA LEU A 14 15.61 57.52 0.23
C LEU A 14 16.03 56.16 0.81
N ALA A 15 15.30 55.67 1.80
CA ALA A 15 15.37 54.28 2.22
C ALA A 15 14.49 53.44 1.29
N PHE A 16 15.12 52.61 0.46
CA PHE A 16 14.44 51.66 -0.42
C PHE A 16 14.04 50.44 0.42
N GLY A 17 12.77 50.37 0.83
CA GLY A 17 12.23 49.23 1.57
C GLY A 17 11.88 48.09 0.63
N THR A 18 12.70 47.04 0.60
CA THR A 18 12.40 45.79 -0.11
C THR A 18 11.35 45.02 0.67
N TRP A 19 10.11 44.99 0.15
CA TRP A 19 9.06 44.11 0.65
C TRP A 19 9.26 42.72 0.02
N VAL A 20 9.69 41.74 0.81
CA VAL A 20 9.70 40.33 0.39
C VAL A 20 8.31 39.76 0.69
N VAL A 21 7.53 39.52 -0.35
CA VAL A 21 6.27 38.75 -0.25
C VAL A 21 6.65 37.28 -0.27
N SER A 22 6.56 36.61 0.89
CA SER A 22 6.66 35.16 0.98
C SER A 22 5.30 34.54 0.63
N THR A 23 5.20 33.92 -0.54
CA THR A 23 4.02 33.13 -0.92
C THR A 23 4.12 31.75 -0.26
N TRP A 24 3.24 31.46 0.69
CA TRP A 24 3.10 30.11 1.23
C TRP A 24 2.38 29.23 0.21
N LEU A 25 3.09 28.25 -0.38
CA LEU A 25 2.44 27.15 -1.10
C LEU A 25 1.84 26.19 -0.07
N THR A 26 0.52 26.19 0.08
CA THR A 26 -0.19 25.14 0.80
C THR A 26 -0.34 23.92 -0.10
N THR A 27 0.44 22.88 0.15
CA THR A 27 0.16 21.54 -0.38
C THR A 27 -1.06 21.00 0.35
N ALA A 28 -2.15 20.77 -0.37
CA ALA A 28 -3.29 20.04 0.18
C ALA A 28 -2.83 18.61 0.50
N ALA A 29 -2.96 18.21 1.76
CA ALA A 29 -2.73 16.83 2.15
C ALA A 29 -3.75 15.94 1.44
N VAL A 30 -3.27 14.92 0.72
CA VAL A 30 -4.13 13.84 0.26
C VAL A 30 -4.61 13.12 1.53
N ALA A 31 -5.91 13.21 1.81
CA ALA A 31 -6.49 12.45 2.91
C ALA A 31 -6.28 10.95 2.63
N ASP A 32 -5.69 10.23 3.58
CA ASP A 32 -5.56 8.78 3.56
C ASP A 32 -6.95 8.15 3.68
N GLN A 33 -7.62 8.00 2.54
CA GLN A 33 -9.03 7.59 2.51
C GLN A 33 -9.13 6.06 2.52
N GLN A 34 -9.14 5.49 3.72
CA GLN A 34 -9.15 4.04 3.97
C GLN A 34 -10.45 3.34 3.49
N ALA A 35 -11.52 4.10 3.26
CA ALA A 35 -12.73 3.60 2.62
C ALA A 35 -13.35 4.66 1.70
N MET A 36 -13.88 4.22 0.57
CA MET A 36 -14.61 5.08 -0.37
C MET A 36 -15.98 4.48 -0.64
N LEU A 37 -17.04 5.23 -0.38
CA LEU A 37 -18.39 4.87 -0.79
C LEU A 37 -18.87 5.89 -1.82
N ALA A 38 -19.13 5.43 -3.04
CA ALA A 38 -19.81 6.22 -4.07
C ALA A 38 -21.24 5.72 -4.21
N THR A 39 -22.22 6.61 -4.17
CA THR A 39 -23.65 6.28 -4.36
C THR A 39 -24.20 6.98 -5.59
N TYR A 40 -25.10 6.32 -6.31
CA TYR A 40 -25.79 6.86 -7.47
C TYR A 40 -27.26 6.48 -7.42
N ASP A 41 -28.14 7.49 -7.36
CA ASP A 41 -29.59 7.30 -7.36
C ASP A 41 -30.16 7.42 -8.78
N GLN A 42 -30.90 6.41 -9.23
CA GLN A 42 -31.61 6.44 -10.50
C GLN A 42 -32.96 5.73 -10.41
N ARG A 43 -34.04 6.45 -10.75
CA ARG A 43 -35.43 5.93 -10.83
C ARG A 43 -35.93 5.22 -9.56
N GLY A 44 -35.51 5.69 -8.39
CA GLY A 44 -35.91 5.12 -7.10
C GLY A 44 -35.05 3.94 -6.64
N GLU A 45 -33.98 3.62 -7.38
CA GLU A 45 -32.97 2.65 -6.99
C GLU A 45 -31.65 3.35 -6.68
N THR A 46 -31.00 2.94 -5.59
CA THR A 46 -29.69 3.43 -5.19
C THR A 46 -28.63 2.37 -5.49
N TYR A 47 -27.66 2.73 -6.31
CA TYR A 47 -26.47 1.94 -6.60
C TYR A 47 -25.32 2.42 -5.72
N PHE A 48 -24.41 1.52 -5.34
CA PHE A 48 -23.21 1.91 -4.63
C PHE A 48 -21.97 1.14 -5.07
N ALA A 49 -20.81 1.78 -4.92
CA ALA A 49 -19.50 1.16 -5.01
C ALA A 49 -18.76 1.42 -3.69
N LEU A 50 -18.32 0.36 -3.01
CA LEU A 50 -17.55 0.43 -1.77
C LEU A 50 -16.12 -0.07 -2.04
N GLY A 51 -15.15 0.82 -1.89
CA GLY A 51 -13.74 0.48 -1.80
C GLY A 51 -13.31 0.42 -0.34
N LEU A 52 -12.64 -0.65 0.06
CA LEU A 52 -12.06 -0.81 1.39
C LEU A 52 -10.55 -1.01 1.23
N GLN A 53 -9.79 -0.18 1.91
CA GLN A 53 -8.36 -0.34 2.09
C GLN A 53 -8.14 -0.61 3.59
N PRO A 54 -7.32 -1.61 3.95
CA PRO A 54 -6.96 -1.79 5.36
C PRO A 54 -6.34 -0.49 5.90
N GLY A 55 -6.72 -0.09 7.11
CA GLY A 55 -6.19 1.11 7.77
C GLY A 55 -4.71 0.98 8.15
N GLN A 56 -4.20 1.88 9.01
CA GLN A 56 -2.82 1.80 9.51
C GLN A 56 -2.49 0.43 10.12
N GLU A 57 -1.20 0.09 10.05
CA GLU A 57 -0.51 -1.12 10.50
C GLU A 57 -1.42 -2.30 10.86
N LEU A 58 -1.61 -3.18 9.88
CA LEU A 58 -2.26 -4.47 10.09
C LEU A 58 -1.61 -5.17 11.27
N ALA A 59 -2.45 -5.76 12.14
CA ALA A 59 -1.95 -6.64 13.18
C ALA A 59 -1.00 -7.68 12.57
N PRO A 60 0.06 -8.09 13.29
CA PRO A 60 0.93 -9.15 12.83
C PRO A 60 0.10 -10.34 12.37
N ALA A 61 0.51 -10.90 11.23
CA ALA A 61 -0.06 -12.09 10.66
C ALA A 61 -0.21 -13.18 11.74
N ALA A 62 -1.44 -13.57 12.05
CA ALA A 62 -1.69 -14.78 12.83
C ALA A 62 -1.26 -16.01 12.03
N ALA A 63 -0.89 -17.08 12.74
CA ALA A 63 -0.62 -18.39 12.14
C ALA A 63 -1.78 -18.83 11.22
N ARG A 64 -1.45 -19.28 10.00
CA ARG A 64 -2.42 -19.80 9.03
C ARG A 64 -2.24 -21.30 8.79
N ASP A 65 -3.37 -21.92 8.45
CA ASP A 65 -3.41 -23.24 7.86
C ASP A 65 -3.59 -23.11 6.36
N VAL A 66 -2.60 -23.56 5.59
CA VAL A 66 -2.56 -23.47 4.13
C VAL A 66 -2.69 -24.86 3.54
N VAL A 67 -3.71 -25.09 2.72
CA VAL A 67 -3.83 -26.32 1.94
C VAL A 67 -3.35 -26.06 0.53
N VAL A 68 -2.33 -26.80 0.09
CA VAL A 68 -1.83 -26.73 -1.28
C VAL A 68 -2.38 -27.91 -2.07
N LEU A 69 -3.17 -27.63 -3.09
CA LEU A 69 -3.63 -28.61 -4.07
C LEU A 69 -2.67 -28.60 -5.25
N PHE A 70 -1.86 -29.64 -5.37
CA PHE A 70 -0.82 -29.73 -6.38
C PHE A 70 -1.27 -30.64 -7.52
N ASP A 71 -1.48 -30.07 -8.71
CA ASP A 71 -1.91 -30.84 -9.88
C ASP A 71 -0.78 -31.80 -10.32
N THR A 72 -1.13 -33.07 -10.40
CA THR A 72 -0.23 -34.19 -10.78
C THR A 72 -0.71 -34.93 -12.02
N SER A 73 -1.67 -34.34 -12.76
CA SER A 73 -2.15 -34.87 -14.02
C SER A 73 -1.05 -35.01 -15.07
N ALA A 74 -1.30 -35.83 -16.10
CA ALA A 74 -0.32 -36.11 -17.14
C ALA A 74 0.21 -34.86 -17.87
N SER A 75 -0.59 -33.79 -17.98
CA SER A 75 -0.17 -32.51 -18.57
C SER A 75 0.87 -31.76 -17.73
N GLN A 76 0.99 -32.08 -16.44
CA GLN A 76 1.91 -31.43 -15.50
C GLN A 76 3.29 -32.11 -15.47
N THR A 77 3.83 -32.47 -16.63
CA THR A 77 5.12 -33.14 -16.77
C THR A 77 6.16 -32.25 -17.46
N GLY A 78 7.44 -32.62 -17.35
CA GLY A 78 8.56 -31.83 -17.88
C GLY A 78 8.69 -30.48 -17.18
N VAL A 79 8.90 -29.41 -17.95
CA VAL A 79 9.17 -28.06 -17.43
C VAL A 79 8.07 -27.56 -16.48
N TYR A 80 6.80 -27.87 -16.74
CA TYR A 80 5.71 -27.49 -15.85
C TYR A 80 5.83 -28.10 -14.46
N ARG A 81 6.37 -29.32 -14.36
CA ARG A 81 6.61 -29.98 -13.08
C ARG A 81 7.75 -29.31 -12.34
N ASP A 82 8.84 -29.02 -13.05
CA ASP A 82 10.03 -28.42 -12.47
C ASP A 82 9.70 -27.03 -11.91
N ASP A 83 9.00 -26.20 -12.68
CA ASP A 83 8.55 -24.87 -12.26
C ASP A 83 7.54 -24.94 -11.11
N ALA A 84 6.59 -25.88 -11.15
CA ALA A 84 5.60 -26.05 -10.09
C ALA A 84 6.24 -26.49 -8.76
N LEU A 85 7.23 -27.39 -8.81
CA LEU A 85 7.98 -27.81 -7.62
C LEU A 85 8.83 -26.66 -7.07
N ALA A 86 9.52 -25.91 -7.93
CA ALA A 86 10.27 -24.73 -7.52
C ALA A 86 9.37 -23.66 -6.87
N ALA A 87 8.16 -23.45 -7.41
CA ALA A 87 7.17 -22.56 -6.82
C ALA A 87 6.64 -23.08 -5.47
N LEU A 88 6.45 -24.39 -5.32
CA LEU A 88 6.05 -25.00 -4.05
C LEU A 88 7.13 -24.83 -2.98
N GLU A 89 8.40 -25.01 -3.33
CA GLU A 89 9.53 -24.79 -2.43
C GLU A 89 9.64 -23.33 -2.01
N GLU A 90 9.56 -22.39 -2.97
CA GLU A 90 9.60 -20.95 -2.65
C GLU A 90 8.35 -20.49 -1.88
N LEU A 91 7.18 -21.09 -2.11
CA LEU A 91 6.01 -20.84 -1.28
C LEU A 91 6.31 -21.22 0.17
N GLY A 92 6.82 -22.43 0.40
CA GLY A 92 7.20 -22.91 1.73
C GLY A 92 8.17 -21.96 2.44
N SER A 93 9.22 -21.54 1.74
CA SER A 93 10.28 -20.67 2.27
C SER A 93 9.80 -19.27 2.69
N ARG A 94 8.67 -18.81 2.14
CA ARG A 94 8.08 -17.49 2.38
C ARG A 94 7.01 -17.48 3.46
N LEU A 95 6.51 -18.65 3.85
CA LEU A 95 5.57 -18.77 4.94
C LEU A 95 6.27 -18.47 6.27
N SER A 96 5.51 -17.97 7.24
CA SER A 96 6.05 -17.75 8.58
C SER A 96 6.32 -19.08 9.26
N SER A 97 7.21 -19.09 10.26
CA SER A 97 7.51 -20.29 11.06
C SER A 97 6.32 -20.81 11.89
N GLN A 98 5.23 -20.03 11.97
CA GLN A 98 4.00 -20.42 12.64
C GLN A 98 2.93 -20.95 11.67
N ASP A 99 3.13 -20.76 10.37
CA ASP A 99 2.20 -21.26 9.37
C ASP A 99 2.38 -22.77 9.19
N ARG A 100 1.26 -23.45 8.93
CA ARG A 100 1.23 -24.89 8.72
C ARG A 100 0.66 -25.20 7.35
N VAL A 101 1.25 -26.18 6.67
CA VAL A 101 0.91 -26.57 5.31
C VAL A 101 0.39 -28.00 5.29
N ARG A 102 -0.67 -28.25 4.53
CA ARG A 102 -1.08 -29.59 4.13
C ARG A 102 -1.00 -29.70 2.62
N LEU A 103 -0.22 -30.65 2.11
CA LEU A 103 -0.04 -30.84 0.67
C LEU A 103 -0.92 -32.01 0.19
N VAL A 104 -1.71 -31.75 -0.84
CA VAL A 104 -2.56 -32.76 -1.47
C VAL A 104 -2.21 -32.81 -2.96
N ALA A 105 -1.76 -33.97 -3.43
CA ALA A 105 -1.58 -34.21 -4.86
C ALA A 105 -2.96 -34.50 -5.48
N VAL A 106 -3.27 -33.85 -6.59
CA VAL A 106 -4.58 -33.94 -7.25
C VAL A 106 -4.40 -34.40 -8.69
N ASP A 107 -5.11 -35.47 -9.04
CA ASP A 107 -5.36 -35.93 -10.41
C ASP A 107 -6.77 -36.58 -10.41
N ILE A 108 -6.97 -37.76 -11.01
CA ILE A 108 -8.26 -38.49 -10.99
C ILE A 108 -8.78 -38.70 -9.55
N ARG A 109 -7.87 -38.92 -8.59
CA ARG A 109 -8.20 -38.97 -7.16
C ARG A 109 -7.21 -38.13 -6.36
N PRO A 110 -7.66 -37.33 -5.37
CA PRO A 110 -6.75 -36.63 -4.49
C PRO A 110 -6.02 -37.63 -3.58
N ALA A 111 -4.72 -37.43 -3.44
CA ALA A 111 -3.88 -38.14 -2.48
C ALA A 111 -3.32 -37.12 -1.50
N ASP A 112 -3.67 -37.27 -0.23
CA ASP A 112 -3.12 -36.44 0.84
C ASP A 112 -1.67 -36.85 1.12
N VAL A 113 -0.74 -35.95 0.81
CA VAL A 113 0.71 -36.24 0.83
C VAL A 113 1.26 -36.09 2.24
N THR A 114 0.82 -35.08 2.99
CA THR A 114 1.28 -34.85 4.37
C THR A 114 0.37 -35.51 5.40
N GLY A 115 -0.88 -35.83 5.07
CA GLY A 115 -1.86 -36.44 5.98
C GLY A 115 -2.47 -35.45 6.98
N GLU A 116 -1.65 -34.53 7.47
CA GLU A 116 -2.00 -33.47 8.41
C GLU A 116 -1.28 -32.15 8.06
N PHE A 117 -1.54 -31.12 8.86
CA PHE A 117 -0.85 -29.83 8.77
C PHE A 117 0.53 -29.94 9.42
N VAL A 118 1.57 -29.70 8.63
CA VAL A 118 2.98 -29.71 9.07
C VAL A 118 3.57 -28.30 9.01
N ALA A 119 4.67 -28.04 9.71
CA ALA A 119 5.35 -26.75 9.60
C ALA A 119 5.81 -26.49 8.14
N ALA A 120 5.74 -25.25 7.68
CA ALA A 120 6.33 -24.86 6.40
C ALA A 120 7.86 -25.03 6.43
N ASN A 121 8.43 -25.38 5.26
CA ASN A 121 9.84 -25.71 5.06
C ASN A 121 10.75 -24.48 5.02
#